data_AF-A0A6C0LEE4-F1
#
_entry.id   AF-A0A6C0LEE4-F1
#
_cell.length_a   1.000
_cell.length_b   1.000
_cell.length_c   1.000
_cell.angle_alpha   90.00
_cell.angle_beta   90.00
_cell.angle_gamma   90.00
#
_symmetry.space_group_name_H-M   'P 1'
#
loop_
_entity.id
_entity.type
_entity.pdbx_description
1 polymer ?
#
loop_
_entity_poly.entity_id
_entity_poly.type
_entity_poly.pdbx_seq_one_letter_code
_entity_poly.pdbx_strand_id
1 'polypeptide(L)'
;MIDNIELILISLLILILSIISFLPLIYLNYAKDLNNNINNYNNICDSKKNIYESDINIKNTYMWNLCNHLFDFNVIQKNFKNYTADKKPTDKYNDIININRDLSIVNGEFNIMKVYNDYLHSGLPLFIVMWIFFILHIINITYNIKNKDSIFKYNYFLHSSSYLFLHVAVITIIFSLILKKITEIYADTKAYEYIMLLKELDILIKENKTEPAFPNNQFMTIIKNYSGEDITSVADIIFTKDLIDELANLHKNIIANGEYLRNINEYNITLENIDNFRYYNNKETIEKCNEEIEDVTRFTIVYFIILFFPIYMLSQASKSNFTTIAVITIIVFVLFISGYIVKKKLE
;
A
#
# COMPACT_ATOMS: atom_id res chain seq x y z
N MET A 1 14.69 -35.47 26.76
CA MET A 1 15.19 -34.26 26.08
C MET A 1 14.47 -34.18 24.75
N ILE A 2 13.88 -33.05 24.36
CA ILE A 2 13.21 -32.97 23.06
C ILE A 2 14.32 -33.02 22.00
N ASP A 3 14.53 -34.19 21.40
CA ASP A 3 15.32 -34.29 20.17
C ASP A 3 14.63 -33.39 19.13
N ASN A 4 15.35 -32.43 18.54
CA ASN A 4 14.86 -31.44 17.54
C ASN A 4 14.30 -30.09 18.05
N ILE A 5 14.65 -29.61 19.25
CA ILE A 5 14.26 -28.26 19.74
C ILE A 5 14.56 -27.16 18.71
N GLU A 6 15.72 -27.21 18.07
CA GLU A 6 16.13 -26.25 17.05
C GLU A 6 15.13 -26.18 15.89
N LEU A 7 14.73 -27.34 15.33
CA LEU A 7 13.78 -27.41 14.22
C LEU A 7 12.38 -26.91 14.63
N ILE A 8 11.96 -27.17 15.87
CA ILE A 8 10.69 -26.65 16.42
C ILE A 8 10.74 -25.13 16.47
N LEU A 9 11.80 -24.54 17.03
CA LEU A 9 11.95 -23.09 17.15
C LEU A 9 12.00 -22.41 15.78
N ILE A 10 12.78 -22.96 14.85
CA ILE A 10 12.88 -22.44 13.47
C ILE A 10 11.53 -22.48 12.78
N SER A 11 10.84 -23.62 12.84
CA SER A 11 9.55 -23.79 12.15
C SER A 11 8.48 -22.88 12.74
N LEU A 12 8.48 -22.67 14.07
CA LEU A 12 7.58 -21.72 14.74
C LEU A 12 7.87 -20.27 14.34
N LEU A 13 9.15 -19.89 14.29
CA LEU A 13 9.57 -18.55 13.89
C LEU A 13 9.22 -18.27 12.43
N ILE A 14 9.49 -19.20 11.52
CA ILE A 14 9.10 -19.11 10.10
C ILE A 14 7.59 -18.97 9.98
N LEU A 15 6.81 -19.75 10.75
CA LEU A 15 5.35 -19.67 10.74
C LEU A 15 4.85 -18.29 11.16
N ILE A 16 5.32 -17.77 12.29
CA ILE A 16 4.89 -16.45 12.80
C ILE A 16 5.27 -15.33 11.82
N LEU A 17 6.51 -15.34 11.32
CA LEU A 17 6.98 -14.33 10.38
C LEU A 17 6.27 -14.41 9.03
N SER A 18 5.87 -15.61 8.59
CA SER A 18 5.01 -15.79 7.41
C SER A 18 3.63 -15.18 7.65
N ILE A 19 3.03 -15.38 8.82
CA ILE A 19 1.74 -14.74 9.13
C ILE A 19 1.87 -13.21 9.09
N ILE A 20 2.89 -12.65 9.72
CA ILE A 20 3.13 -11.20 9.76
C ILE A 20 3.32 -10.62 8.37
N SER A 21 4.09 -11.28 7.50
CA SER A 21 4.37 -10.80 6.15
C SER A 21 3.13 -10.71 5.25
N PHE A 22 2.04 -11.43 5.56
CA PHE A 22 0.79 -11.41 4.78
C PHE A 22 -0.30 -10.51 5.33
N LEU A 23 -0.16 -10.01 6.56
CA LEU A 23 -1.13 -9.08 7.14
C LEU A 23 -1.43 -7.87 6.22
N PRO A 24 -0.44 -7.26 5.53
CA PRO A 24 -0.71 -6.15 4.61
C PRO A 24 -1.67 -6.52 3.45
N LEU A 25 -1.58 -7.74 2.90
CA LEU A 25 -2.47 -8.20 1.82
C LEU A 25 -3.89 -8.48 2.31
N ILE A 26 -4.00 -9.08 3.50
CA ILE A 26 -5.30 -9.33 4.14
C ILE A 26 -6.00 -8.01 4.44
N TYR A 27 -5.24 -7.03 4.92
CA TYR A 27 -5.75 -5.70 5.19
C TYR A 27 -6.12 -4.95 3.91
N LEU A 28 -5.35 -5.09 2.82
CA LEU A 28 -5.70 -4.55 1.51
C LEU A 28 -7.04 -5.12 1.03
N ASN A 29 -7.25 -6.43 1.14
CA ASN A 29 -8.53 -7.04 0.77
C ASN A 29 -9.68 -6.55 1.65
N TYR A 30 -9.45 -6.47 2.97
CA TYR A 30 -10.42 -5.92 3.92
C TYR A 30 -10.79 -4.47 3.58
N ALA A 31 -9.81 -3.63 3.24
CA ALA A 31 -10.03 -2.23 2.87
C ALA A 31 -10.84 -2.11 1.58
N LYS A 32 -10.53 -2.93 0.56
CA LYS A 32 -11.32 -3.03 -0.67
C LYS A 32 -12.77 -3.40 -0.38
N ASP A 33 -12.99 -4.46 0.40
CA ASP A 33 -14.34 -4.97 0.71
C ASP A 33 -15.14 -3.95 1.54
N LEU A 34 -14.50 -3.30 2.51
CA LEU A 34 -15.11 -2.21 3.27
C LEU A 34 -15.54 -1.06 2.37
N ASN A 35 -14.68 -0.65 1.43
CA ASN A 35 -14.95 0.45 0.53
C ASN A 35 -16.06 0.13 -0.48
N ASN A 36 -16.11 -1.10 -0.99
CA ASN A 36 -17.22 -1.59 -1.82
C ASN A 36 -18.55 -1.57 -1.05
N ASN A 37 -18.53 -1.98 0.23
CA ASN A 37 -19.72 -1.93 1.08
C ASN A 37 -20.16 -0.50 1.40
N ILE A 38 -19.23 0.43 1.64
CA ILE A 38 -19.53 1.86 1.82
C ILE A 38 -20.17 2.42 0.56
N ASN A 39 -19.63 2.12 -0.62
CA ASN A 39 -20.18 2.59 -1.89
C ASN A 39 -21.60 2.06 -2.12
N ASN A 40 -21.81 0.76 -1.86
CA ASN A 40 -23.15 0.15 -1.93
C ASN A 40 -24.13 0.80 -0.95
N TYR A 41 -23.69 1.06 0.29
CA TYR A 41 -24.52 1.70 1.31
C TYR A 41 -24.90 3.12 0.92
N ASN A 42 -23.95 3.92 0.43
CA ASN A 42 -24.20 5.27 -0.06
C ASN A 42 -25.24 5.27 -1.19
N ASN A 43 -25.08 4.40 -2.19
CA ASN A 43 -26.04 4.25 -3.29
C ASN A 43 -27.45 3.88 -2.82
N ILE A 44 -27.58 3.03 -1.79
CA ILE A 44 -28.88 2.64 -1.22
C ILE A 44 -29.52 3.80 -0.45
N CYS A 45 -28.75 4.51 0.38
CA CYS A 45 -29.23 5.65 1.16
C CYS A 45 -29.61 6.86 0.29
N ASP A 46 -28.92 7.05 -0.85
CA ASP A 46 -29.16 8.15 -1.78
C ASP A 46 -30.34 7.88 -2.74
N SER A 47 -30.82 6.64 -2.85
CA SER A 47 -31.98 6.26 -3.69
C SER A 47 -33.30 7.01 -3.42
N LYS A 48 -33.36 7.81 -2.33
CA LYS A 48 -34.52 8.66 -1.98
C LYS A 48 -34.36 10.14 -2.34
N LYS A 49 -33.19 10.58 -2.80
CA LYS A 49 -32.98 11.96 -3.26
C LYS A 49 -32.52 11.93 -4.71
N ASN A 50 -33.22 12.68 -5.57
CA ASN A 50 -32.69 13.13 -6.86
C ASN A 50 -31.50 14.10 -6.63
N ILE A 51 -30.46 13.66 -5.94
CA ILE A 51 -29.15 14.27 -6.01
C ILE A 51 -28.57 13.69 -7.29
N TYR A 52 -28.23 14.56 -8.25
CA TYR A 52 -27.49 14.13 -9.43
C TYR A 52 -26.30 13.27 -9.00
N GLU A 53 -25.92 12.29 -9.83
CA GLU A 53 -24.68 11.49 -9.70
C GLU A 53 -23.38 12.32 -9.51
N SER A 54 -23.46 13.66 -9.45
CA SER A 54 -22.35 14.61 -9.49
C SER A 54 -21.94 15.21 -8.15
N ASP A 55 -22.73 15.13 -7.08
CA ASP A 55 -22.45 15.92 -5.86
C ASP A 55 -21.99 15.01 -4.72
N ILE A 56 -20.76 14.50 -4.85
CA ILE A 56 -20.19 13.52 -3.91
C ILE A 56 -19.16 14.23 -3.04
N ASN A 57 -19.33 14.12 -1.72
CA ASN A 57 -18.32 14.53 -0.77
C ASN A 57 -17.10 13.59 -0.93
N ILE A 58 -15.90 14.15 -1.12
CA ILE A 58 -14.69 13.37 -1.44
C ILE A 58 -14.47 12.25 -0.43
N LYS A 59 -14.64 12.54 0.87
CA LYS A 59 -14.42 11.54 1.92
C LYS A 59 -15.29 10.30 1.81
N ASN A 60 -16.39 10.40 1.06
CA ASN A 60 -17.33 9.31 0.83
C ASN A 60 -17.11 8.60 -0.52
N THR A 61 -16.14 9.05 -1.34
CA THR A 61 -15.85 8.43 -2.63
C THR A 61 -15.00 7.18 -2.46
N TYR A 62 -15.26 6.18 -3.32
CA TYR A 62 -14.44 4.98 -3.38
C TYR A 62 -12.96 5.32 -3.64
N MET A 63 -12.69 6.19 -4.61
CA MET A 63 -11.33 6.50 -5.03
C MET A 63 -10.53 7.20 -3.92
N TRP A 64 -11.15 8.11 -3.16
CA TRP A 64 -10.53 8.72 -1.99
C TRP A 64 -10.13 7.69 -0.93
N ASN A 65 -11.07 6.86 -0.51
CA ASN A 65 -10.83 5.87 0.53
C ASN A 65 -9.73 4.90 0.11
N LEU A 66 -9.78 4.42 -1.14
CA LEU A 66 -8.79 3.50 -1.65
C LEU A 66 -7.41 4.16 -1.76
N CYS A 67 -7.31 5.36 -2.33
CA CYS A 67 -6.04 6.05 -2.47
C CYS A 67 -5.39 6.38 -1.12
N ASN A 68 -6.17 6.73 -0.08
CA ASN A 68 -5.62 6.93 1.27
C ASN A 68 -5.13 5.63 1.93
N HIS A 69 -5.59 4.47 1.45
CA HIS A 69 -5.03 3.18 1.85
C HIS A 69 -3.77 2.82 1.06
N LEU A 70 -3.76 3.12 -0.25
CA LEU A 70 -2.63 2.82 -1.14
C LEU A 70 -1.44 3.76 -0.91
N PHE A 71 -1.70 5.03 -0.55
CA PHE A 71 -0.69 6.08 -0.45
C PHE A 71 -0.64 6.74 0.92
N ASP A 72 0.55 7.19 1.33
CA ASP A 72 0.69 8.08 2.48
C ASP A 72 0.43 9.54 2.07
N PHE A 73 -0.81 10.00 2.26
CA PHE A 73 -1.26 11.33 1.84
C PHE A 73 -0.46 12.50 2.45
N ASN A 74 0.16 12.31 3.61
CA ASN A 74 0.95 13.36 4.24
C ASN A 74 2.36 13.43 3.66
N VAL A 75 2.93 12.29 3.28
CA VAL A 75 4.28 12.20 2.71
C VAL A 75 4.31 12.63 1.23
N ILE A 76 3.19 12.50 0.50
CA ILE A 76 3.09 12.87 -0.92
C ILE A 76 3.67 14.25 -1.25
N GLN A 77 3.49 15.23 -0.36
CA GLN A 77 3.91 16.61 -0.60
C GLN A 77 5.42 16.76 -0.91
N LYS A 78 6.24 15.80 -0.46
CA LYS A 78 7.69 15.81 -0.68
C LYS A 78 8.09 15.49 -2.11
N ASN A 79 7.15 14.96 -2.91
CA ASN A 79 7.38 14.63 -4.30
C ASN A 79 7.05 15.79 -5.24
N PHE A 80 6.57 16.93 -4.74
CA PHE A 80 6.36 18.13 -5.55
C PHE A 80 7.68 18.79 -5.91
N LYS A 81 7.76 19.29 -7.16
CA LYS A 81 8.87 20.12 -7.64
C LYS A 81 8.80 21.50 -7.01
N ASN A 82 9.95 22.01 -6.56
CA ASN A 82 10.06 23.42 -6.17
C ASN A 82 10.21 24.29 -7.42
N TYR A 83 9.50 25.42 -7.44
CA TYR A 83 9.57 26.41 -8.51
C TYR A 83 11.01 26.96 -8.72
N THR A 84 11.83 26.96 -7.67
CA THR A 84 13.19 27.52 -7.66
C THR A 84 14.29 26.55 -8.06
N ALA A 85 14.00 25.26 -8.27
CA ALA A 85 15.01 24.27 -8.69
C ALA A 85 15.13 24.21 -10.22
N ASP A 86 16.37 24.26 -10.71
CA ASP A 86 16.75 24.51 -12.10
C ASP A 86 15.96 23.78 -13.20
N LYS A 87 15.70 24.56 -14.26
CA LYS A 87 14.99 24.23 -15.48
C LYS A 87 15.64 23.05 -16.23
N LYS A 88 15.02 21.88 -16.12
CA LYS A 88 14.54 21.06 -17.25
C LYS A 88 13.76 19.86 -16.69
N PRO A 89 12.46 19.72 -16.99
CA PRO A 89 11.77 18.48 -16.68
C PRO A 89 12.35 17.39 -17.58
N THR A 90 13.13 16.46 -17.01
CA THR A 90 13.43 15.18 -17.67
C THR A 90 12.27 14.19 -17.54
N ASP A 91 11.27 14.53 -16.71
CA ASP A 91 10.14 13.67 -16.37
C ASP A 91 8.85 14.13 -17.08
N LYS A 92 7.92 13.18 -17.29
CA LYS A 92 6.62 13.38 -17.96
C LYS A 92 5.73 14.45 -17.32
N TYR A 93 5.87 14.69 -16.02
CA TYR A 93 4.99 15.55 -15.22
C TYR A 93 5.67 16.87 -14.84
N ASN A 94 4.92 17.98 -14.86
CA ASN A 94 5.48 19.34 -14.64
C ASN A 94 5.63 19.69 -13.15
N ASP A 95 4.86 19.05 -12.30
CA ASP A 95 4.65 19.29 -10.88
C ASP A 95 5.41 18.29 -9.98
N ILE A 96 5.83 17.13 -10.51
CA ILE A 96 6.34 16.01 -9.70
C ILE A 96 7.81 15.67 -10.01
N ILE A 97 8.59 15.38 -8.95
CA ILE A 97 9.92 14.77 -9.02
C ILE A 97 9.74 13.25 -9.10
N ASN A 98 10.27 12.64 -10.17
CA ASN A 98 10.33 11.20 -10.45
C ASN A 98 9.79 10.29 -9.34
N ILE A 99 8.56 9.78 -9.52
CA ILE A 99 8.00 8.75 -8.66
C ILE A 99 8.79 7.49 -8.97
N ASN A 100 9.83 7.22 -8.19
CA ASN A 100 10.55 5.98 -8.36
C ASN A 100 9.65 4.85 -7.83
N ARG A 101 8.80 4.31 -8.71
CA ARG A 101 7.83 3.24 -8.44
C ARG A 101 8.52 1.92 -8.07
N ASP A 102 9.82 1.83 -8.32
CA ASP A 102 10.62 0.62 -8.10
C ASP A 102 11.38 0.63 -6.76
N LEU A 103 11.39 1.76 -6.03
CA LEU A 103 12.12 1.90 -4.77
C LEU A 103 11.18 2.12 -3.58
N SER A 104 11.44 1.42 -2.47
CA SER A 104 10.74 1.66 -1.20
C SER A 104 11.26 2.91 -0.46
N ILE A 105 12.46 3.38 -0.81
CA ILE A 105 13.11 4.54 -0.20
C ILE A 105 13.62 5.45 -1.31
N VAL A 106 13.25 6.72 -1.24
CA VAL A 106 13.74 7.78 -2.14
C VAL A 106 14.36 8.86 -1.27
N ASN A 107 15.64 9.20 -1.52
CA ASN A 107 16.37 10.21 -0.76
C ASN A 107 16.39 9.99 0.77
N GLY A 108 16.40 8.74 1.23
CA GLY A 108 16.49 8.40 2.66
C GLY A 108 15.14 8.34 3.39
N GLU A 109 14.02 8.58 2.69
CA GLU A 109 12.67 8.50 3.24
C GLU A 109 11.83 7.44 2.54
N PHE A 110 10.83 6.88 3.25
CA PHE A 110 9.91 5.91 2.66
C PHE A 110 9.15 6.53 1.49
N ASN A 111 9.02 5.74 0.43
CA ASN A 111 8.23 6.11 -0.73
C ASN A 111 6.74 6.23 -0.34
N ILE A 112 5.96 6.96 -1.11
CA ILE A 112 4.53 7.21 -0.87
C ILE A 112 3.66 5.94 -0.94
N MET A 113 4.18 4.83 -1.48
CA MET A 113 3.46 3.57 -1.71
C MET A 113 3.30 2.76 -0.41
N LYS A 114 2.30 3.15 0.40
CA LYS A 114 2.05 2.61 1.75
C LYS A 114 1.95 1.09 1.78
N VAL A 115 1.15 0.48 0.90
CA VAL A 115 0.94 -0.98 0.87
C VAL A 115 2.20 -1.71 0.42
N TYR A 116 2.93 -1.18 -0.57
CA TYR A 116 4.21 -1.73 -1.00
C TYR A 116 5.22 -1.76 0.14
N ASN A 117 5.38 -0.64 0.85
CA ASN A 117 6.30 -0.54 1.98
C ASN A 117 5.87 -1.45 3.14
N ASP A 118 4.59 -1.43 3.52
CA ASP A 118 4.05 -2.28 4.58
C ASP A 118 4.31 -3.77 4.27
N TYR A 119 4.11 -4.19 3.02
CA TYR A 119 4.37 -5.57 2.58
C TYR A 119 5.87 -5.90 2.57
N LEU A 120 6.71 -5.03 1.99
CA LEU A 120 8.15 -5.22 1.94
C LEU A 120 8.75 -5.35 3.35
N HIS A 121 8.43 -4.41 4.24
CA HIS A 121 8.99 -4.36 5.59
C HIS A 121 8.43 -5.44 6.51
N SER A 122 7.17 -5.86 6.32
CA SER A 122 6.63 -7.01 7.06
C SER A 122 7.25 -8.34 6.60
N GLY A 123 7.67 -8.43 5.33
CA GLY A 123 8.32 -9.62 4.77
C GLY A 123 9.82 -9.75 5.05
N LEU A 124 10.55 -8.64 5.09
CA LEU A 124 12.02 -8.64 5.26
C LEU A 124 12.54 -9.50 6.43
N PRO A 125 11.95 -9.46 7.64
CA PRO A 125 12.40 -10.30 8.76
C PRO A 125 12.35 -11.80 8.45
N LEU A 126 11.32 -12.26 7.74
CA LEU A 126 11.19 -13.66 7.32
C LEU A 126 12.40 -14.07 6.46
N PHE A 127 12.75 -13.25 5.47
CA PHE A 127 13.90 -13.51 4.59
C PHE A 127 15.22 -13.56 5.36
N ILE A 128 15.47 -12.56 6.21
CA ILE A 128 16.70 -12.47 6.99
C ILE A 128 16.85 -13.72 7.85
N VAL A 129 15.80 -14.12 8.56
CA VAL A 129 15.80 -15.31 9.42
C VAL A 129 16.07 -16.57 8.60
N MET A 130 15.36 -16.77 7.49
CA MET A 130 15.53 -17.97 6.68
C MET A 130 16.93 -18.07 6.06
N TRP A 131 17.51 -16.95 5.60
CA TRP A 131 18.87 -16.91 5.08
C TRP A 131 19.93 -17.20 6.15
N ILE A 132 19.79 -16.63 7.35
CA ILE A 132 20.68 -16.91 8.48
C ILE A 132 20.67 -18.41 8.79
N PHE A 133 19.49 -19.02 8.94
CA PHE A 133 19.38 -20.45 9.23
C PHE A 133 19.92 -21.32 8.09
N PHE A 134 19.66 -20.95 6.84
CA PHE A 134 20.19 -21.66 5.69
C PHE A 134 21.73 -21.66 5.69
N ILE A 135 22.37 -20.51 5.89
CA ILE A 135 23.84 -20.38 5.94
C ILE A 135 24.43 -21.19 7.11
N LEU A 136 23.82 -21.09 8.30
CA LEU A 136 24.25 -21.84 9.49
C LEU A 136 24.22 -23.35 9.22
N HIS A 137 23.17 -23.85 8.57
CA HIS A 137 23.07 -25.26 8.23
C HIS A 137 24.13 -25.70 7.21
N ILE A 138 24.44 -24.88 6.20
CA ILE A 138 25.54 -25.16 5.24
C ILE A 138 26.91 -25.24 5.94
N ILE A 139 27.17 -24.35 6.89
CA ILE A 139 28.40 -24.38 7.70
C ILE A 139 28.46 -25.67 8.52
N ASN A 140 27.35 -26.06 9.16
CA ASN A 140 27.25 -27.29 9.94
C ASN A 140 27.45 -28.55 9.09
N ILE A 141 26.93 -28.58 7.86
CA ILE A 141 27.21 -29.67 6.91
C ILE A 141 28.72 -29.75 6.65
N THR A 142 29.35 -28.62 6.31
CA THR A 142 30.78 -28.57 5.96
C THR A 142 31.67 -29.01 7.12
N TYR A 143 31.31 -28.67 8.36
CA TYR A 143 32.04 -29.07 9.56
C TYR A 143 31.83 -30.56 9.89
N ASN A 144 30.60 -31.07 9.79
CA ASN A 144 30.30 -32.47 10.10
C ASN A 144 30.77 -33.45 9.01
N ILE A 145 30.93 -33.02 7.75
CA ILE A 145 31.61 -33.83 6.72
C ILE A 145 33.06 -34.12 7.12
N LYS A 146 33.73 -33.17 7.79
CA LYS A 146 35.12 -33.33 8.25
C LYS A 146 35.23 -34.25 9.46
N ASN A 147 34.21 -34.29 10.32
CA ASN A 147 34.15 -35.14 11.50
C ASN A 147 33.26 -36.38 11.22
N LYS A 148 33.87 -37.47 10.75
CA LYS A 148 33.20 -38.71 10.27
C LYS A 148 32.29 -39.44 11.28
N ASP A 149 32.21 -38.99 12.53
CA ASP A 149 31.62 -39.77 13.63
C ASP A 149 30.09 -39.67 13.76
N SER A 150 29.36 -38.96 12.89
CA SER A 150 27.88 -38.96 12.99
C SER A 150 27.14 -38.79 11.67
N ILE A 151 27.03 -39.87 10.91
CA ILE A 151 26.19 -39.99 9.70
C ILE A 151 24.76 -39.48 9.95
N PHE A 152 24.19 -39.73 11.14
CA PHE A 152 22.86 -39.25 11.51
C PHE A 152 22.76 -37.72 11.58
N LYS A 153 23.76 -37.02 12.14
CA LYS A 153 23.76 -35.54 12.19
C LYS A 153 23.95 -34.97 10.80
N TYR A 154 24.82 -35.57 9.99
CA TYR A 154 25.01 -35.18 8.61
C TYR A 154 23.70 -35.26 7.80
N ASN A 155 23.00 -36.39 7.87
CA ASN A 155 21.72 -36.58 7.17
C ASN A 155 20.66 -35.59 7.66
N TYR A 156 20.59 -35.32 8.96
CA TYR A 156 19.68 -34.31 9.52
C TYR A 156 19.96 -32.92 8.93
N PHE A 157 21.21 -32.44 8.98
CA PHE A 157 21.54 -31.11 8.47
C PHE A 157 21.32 -31.03 6.96
N LEU A 158 21.65 -32.08 6.20
CA LEU A 158 21.40 -32.15 4.76
C LEU A 158 19.91 -31.99 4.43
N HIS A 159 19.04 -32.85 5.00
CA HIS A 159 17.60 -32.79 4.75
C HIS A 159 16.97 -31.47 5.23
N SER A 160 17.39 -30.97 6.40
CA SER A 160 16.89 -29.68 6.91
C SER A 160 17.36 -28.51 6.04
N SER A 161 18.55 -28.58 5.44
CA SER A 161 19.05 -27.54 4.52
C SER A 161 18.29 -27.55 3.21
N SER A 162 17.99 -28.73 2.66
CA SER A 162 17.15 -28.87 1.46
C SER A 162 15.73 -28.33 1.71
N TYR A 163 15.14 -28.60 2.88
CA TYR A 163 13.86 -28.04 3.29
C TYR A 163 13.90 -26.51 3.33
N LEU A 164 14.89 -25.93 4.02
CA LEU A 164 15.06 -24.48 4.13
C LEU A 164 15.29 -23.84 2.76
N PHE A 165 16.12 -24.44 1.91
CA PHE A 165 16.37 -23.95 0.55
C PHE A 165 15.10 -23.88 -0.29
N LEU A 166 14.32 -24.97 -0.31
CA LEU A 166 13.07 -25.02 -1.07
C LEU A 166 12.06 -24.00 -0.55
N HIS A 167 11.99 -23.82 0.77
CA HIS A 167 11.15 -22.79 1.38
C HIS A 167 11.60 -21.38 1.01
N VAL A 168 12.90 -21.07 1.13
CA VAL A 168 13.45 -19.76 0.75
C VAL A 168 13.11 -19.48 -0.71
N ALA A 169 13.34 -20.44 -1.60
CA ALA A 169 13.10 -20.29 -3.02
C ALA A 169 11.61 -19.99 -3.31
N VAL A 170 10.70 -20.81 -2.79
CA VAL A 170 9.25 -20.64 -3.01
C VAL A 170 8.75 -19.32 -2.44
N ILE A 171 9.12 -18.98 -1.20
CA ILE A 171 8.71 -17.73 -0.56
C ILE A 171 9.27 -16.53 -1.30
N THR A 172 10.52 -16.58 -1.77
CA THR A 172 11.14 -15.48 -2.54
C THR A 172 10.39 -15.26 -3.84
N ILE A 173 10.10 -16.32 -4.61
CA ILE A 173 9.37 -16.22 -5.88
C ILE A 173 8.01 -15.56 -5.65
N ILE A 174 7.24 -16.05 -4.68
CA ILE A 174 5.88 -15.57 -4.43
C ILE A 174 5.89 -14.14 -3.89
N PHE A 175 6.81 -13.82 -2.99
CA PHE A 175 6.97 -12.47 -2.46
C PHE A 175 7.36 -11.46 -3.55
N SER A 176 8.30 -11.81 -4.43
CA SER A 176 8.68 -10.97 -5.56
C SER A 176 7.54 -10.78 -6.55
N LEU A 177 6.76 -11.83 -6.84
CA LEU A 177 5.57 -11.74 -7.68
C LEU A 177 4.53 -10.80 -7.09
N ILE A 178 4.30 -10.86 -5.78
CA ILE A 178 3.31 -10.01 -5.11
C ILE A 178 3.79 -8.57 -5.03
N LEU A 179 5.07 -8.32 -4.72
CA LEU A 179 5.63 -6.95 -4.80
C LEU A 179 5.43 -6.37 -6.19
N LYS A 180 5.71 -7.16 -7.24
CA LYS A 180 5.47 -6.75 -8.63
C LYS A 180 3.99 -6.42 -8.87
N LYS A 181 3.08 -7.30 -8.45
CA LYS A 181 1.64 -7.05 -8.61
C LYS A 181 1.14 -5.83 -7.83
N ILE A 182 1.70 -5.57 -6.64
CA ILE A 182 1.45 -4.34 -5.91
C ILE A 182 1.95 -3.11 -6.70
N THR A 183 3.13 -3.17 -7.33
CA THR A 183 3.63 -2.08 -8.19
C THR A 183 2.74 -1.84 -9.42
N GLU A 184 2.14 -2.89 -9.98
CA GLU A 184 1.17 -2.78 -11.08
C GLU A 184 -0.08 -1.99 -10.65
N ILE A 185 -0.59 -2.16 -9.43
CA ILE A 185 -1.67 -1.29 -8.88
C ILE A 185 -1.27 0.19 -9.00
N TYR A 186 -0.04 0.54 -8.62
CA TYR A 186 0.41 1.94 -8.68
C TYR A 186 0.69 2.43 -10.09
N ALA A 187 1.10 1.54 -11.00
CA ALA A 187 1.52 1.91 -12.34
C ALA A 187 0.37 1.97 -13.34
N ASP A 188 -0.55 1.02 -13.24
CA ASP A 188 -1.58 0.75 -14.25
C ASP A 188 -2.93 1.35 -13.87
N THR A 189 -3.08 1.84 -12.64
CA THR A 189 -4.25 2.58 -12.19
C THR A 189 -4.06 4.10 -12.24
N LYS A 190 -5.18 4.82 -12.22
CA LYS A 190 -5.22 6.28 -12.13
C LYS A 190 -5.21 6.79 -10.69
N ALA A 191 -5.01 5.90 -9.72
CA ALA A 191 -4.99 6.20 -8.30
C ALA A 191 -3.92 7.23 -7.93
N TYR A 192 -2.76 7.16 -8.62
CA TYR A 192 -1.67 8.09 -8.43
C TYR A 192 -2.01 9.51 -8.91
N GLU A 193 -2.45 9.68 -10.16
CA GLU A 193 -2.83 10.99 -10.71
C GLU A 193 -3.95 11.64 -9.88
N TYR A 194 -4.90 10.83 -9.41
CA TYR A 194 -5.98 11.28 -8.53
C TYR A 194 -5.49 11.77 -7.16
N ILE A 195 -4.65 10.99 -6.46
CA ILE A 195 -4.25 11.36 -5.09
C ILE A 195 -3.30 12.57 -5.08
N MET A 196 -2.51 12.76 -6.14
CA MET A 196 -1.67 13.93 -6.31
C MET A 196 -2.50 15.20 -6.45
N LEU A 197 -3.49 15.20 -7.35
CA LEU A 197 -4.41 16.32 -7.53
C LEU A 197 -5.10 16.69 -6.22
N LEU A 198 -5.57 15.69 -5.47
CA LEU A 198 -6.18 15.94 -4.16
C LEU A 198 -5.20 16.53 -3.15
N LYS A 199 -3.92 16.14 -3.20
CA LYS A 199 -2.91 16.70 -2.31
C LYS A 199 -2.57 18.15 -2.66
N GLU A 200 -2.49 18.48 -3.94
CA GLU A 200 -2.33 19.88 -4.40
C GLU A 200 -3.45 20.76 -3.83
N LEU A 201 -4.70 20.31 -4.01
CA LEU A 201 -5.88 21.01 -3.51
C LEU A 201 -5.85 21.16 -1.97
N ASP A 202 -5.52 20.08 -1.25
CA ASP A 202 -5.44 20.09 0.22
C ASP A 202 -4.41 21.09 0.76
N ILE A 203 -3.25 21.18 0.10
CA ILE A 203 -2.20 22.16 0.45
C ILE A 203 -2.74 23.58 0.30
N LEU A 204 -3.35 23.91 -0.84
CA LEU A 204 -3.90 25.25 -1.09
C LEU A 204 -5.01 25.63 -0.10
N ILE A 205 -5.91 24.69 0.21
CA ILE A 205 -7.00 24.91 1.17
C ILE A 205 -6.45 25.21 2.57
N LYS A 206 -5.45 24.45 3.01
CA LYS A 206 -4.86 24.61 4.34
C LYS A 206 -4.04 25.90 4.46
N GLU A 207 -3.32 26.28 3.41
CA GLU A 207 -2.43 27.45 3.40
C GLU A 207 -3.13 28.78 3.12
N ASN A 208 -4.37 28.78 2.62
CA ASN A 208 -5.18 30.01 2.56
C ASN A 208 -5.38 30.68 3.93
N LYS A 209 -5.04 29.98 5.03
CA LYS A 209 -5.02 30.56 6.37
C LYS A 209 -3.84 31.52 6.59
N THR A 210 -2.83 31.53 5.72
CA THR A 210 -1.52 32.10 6.03
C THR A 210 -0.93 33.06 4.99
N GLU A 211 -1.19 32.96 3.67
CA GLU A 211 -0.65 33.92 2.68
C GLU A 211 -1.56 34.14 1.44
N PRO A 212 -1.85 35.40 1.03
CA PRO A 212 -2.56 35.69 -0.21
C PRO A 212 -1.63 36.04 -1.38
N ALA A 213 -1.51 35.13 -2.36
CA ALA A 213 -1.00 35.44 -3.70
C ALA A 213 -2.15 35.59 -4.71
N PHE A 214 -1.95 36.37 -5.78
CA PHE A 214 -3.00 36.79 -6.72
C PHE A 214 -3.80 35.64 -7.40
N PRO A 215 -3.24 34.45 -7.73
CA PRO A 215 -4.06 33.32 -8.20
C PRO A 215 -4.64 32.46 -7.07
N ASN A 216 -4.05 32.44 -5.87
CA ASN A 216 -4.57 31.68 -4.72
C ASN A 216 -5.90 32.25 -4.21
N ASN A 217 -6.05 33.58 -4.23
CA ASN A 217 -7.30 34.22 -3.85
C ASN A 217 -8.47 33.79 -4.75
N GLN A 218 -8.22 33.65 -6.06
CA GLN A 218 -9.24 33.19 -7.01
C GLN A 218 -9.61 31.73 -6.75
N PHE A 219 -8.62 30.84 -6.61
CA PHE A 219 -8.84 29.45 -6.21
C PHE A 219 -9.73 29.34 -4.98
N MET A 220 -9.39 30.05 -3.90
CA MET A 220 -10.14 29.98 -2.65
C MET A 220 -11.53 30.59 -2.71
N THR A 221 -11.72 31.61 -3.56
CA THR A 221 -13.05 32.16 -3.84
C THR A 221 -13.94 31.10 -4.49
N ILE A 222 -13.42 30.40 -5.51
CA ILE A 222 -14.13 29.31 -6.18
C ILE A 222 -14.48 28.23 -5.15
N ILE A 223 -13.51 27.75 -4.38
CA ILE A 223 -13.74 26.68 -3.39
C ILE A 223 -14.83 27.07 -2.36
N LYS A 224 -14.77 28.29 -1.82
CA LYS A 224 -15.76 28.78 -0.84
C LYS A 224 -17.15 28.94 -1.42
N ASN A 225 -17.27 29.36 -2.68
CA ASN A 225 -18.57 29.51 -3.35
C ASN A 225 -19.35 28.20 -3.43
N TYR A 226 -18.65 27.07 -3.58
CA TYR A 226 -19.27 25.76 -3.76
C TYR A 226 -19.29 24.88 -2.50
N SER A 227 -18.36 25.07 -1.58
CA SER A 227 -18.20 24.19 -0.40
C SER A 227 -18.33 24.92 0.95
N GLY A 228 -18.57 26.23 0.95
CA GLY A 228 -18.77 27.05 2.17
C GLY A 228 -17.47 27.60 2.78
N GLU A 229 -17.59 28.38 3.85
CA GLU A 229 -16.43 29.05 4.46
C GLU A 229 -15.61 28.17 5.41
N ASP A 230 -16.21 27.13 5.99
CA ASP A 230 -15.63 26.31 7.07
C ASP A 230 -14.78 25.12 6.58
N ILE A 231 -14.27 25.18 5.35
CA ILE A 231 -13.50 24.08 4.75
C ILE A 231 -12.10 24.03 5.36
N THR A 232 -11.73 22.87 5.92
CA THR A 232 -10.42 22.68 6.57
C THR A 232 -9.48 21.74 5.83
N SER A 233 -10.03 20.95 4.90
CA SER A 233 -9.29 19.97 4.11
C SER A 233 -9.98 19.70 2.77
N VAL A 234 -9.26 19.11 1.83
CA VAL A 234 -9.88 18.67 0.56
C VAL A 234 -11.00 17.65 0.80
N ALA A 235 -10.86 16.83 1.85
CA ALA A 235 -11.82 15.77 2.19
C ALA A 235 -13.23 16.29 2.53
N ASP A 236 -13.38 17.58 2.84
CA ASP A 236 -14.66 18.20 3.15
C ASP A 236 -15.39 18.76 1.92
N ILE A 237 -14.72 18.82 0.76
CA ILE A 237 -15.24 19.40 -0.47
C ILE A 237 -16.27 18.48 -1.12
N ILE A 238 -17.33 19.09 -1.65
CA ILE A 238 -18.29 18.44 -2.55
C ILE A 238 -17.92 18.85 -3.97
N PHE A 239 -17.42 17.91 -4.76
CA PHE A 239 -16.99 18.17 -6.14
C PHE A 239 -18.15 18.14 -7.13
N THR A 240 -18.87 19.27 -7.22
CA THR A 240 -19.94 19.44 -8.20
C THR A 240 -19.37 19.63 -9.61
N LYS A 241 -20.22 19.49 -10.64
CA LYS A 241 -19.84 19.80 -12.02
C LYS A 241 -19.25 21.20 -12.16
N ASP A 242 -19.96 22.17 -11.63
CA ASP A 242 -19.67 23.58 -11.83
C ASP A 242 -18.36 23.95 -11.12
N LEU A 243 -18.10 23.37 -9.94
CA LEU A 243 -16.82 23.53 -9.25
C LEU A 243 -15.64 22.99 -10.08
N ILE A 244 -15.78 21.80 -10.66
CA ILE A 244 -14.74 21.19 -11.51
C ILE A 244 -14.49 22.06 -12.74
N ASP A 245 -15.56 22.51 -13.41
CA ASP A 245 -15.47 23.34 -14.61
C ASP A 245 -14.81 24.72 -14.30
N GLU A 246 -15.11 25.34 -13.17
CA GLU A 246 -14.45 26.59 -12.73
C GLU A 246 -12.97 26.38 -12.39
N LEU A 247 -12.61 25.31 -11.69
CA LEU A 247 -11.22 25.00 -11.38
C LEU A 247 -10.42 24.63 -12.64
N ALA A 248 -11.04 23.95 -13.59
CA ALA A 248 -10.46 23.68 -14.91
C ALA A 248 -10.20 24.96 -15.71
N ASN A 249 -11.14 25.91 -15.67
CA ASN A 249 -10.96 27.22 -16.31
C ASN A 249 -9.85 28.03 -15.62
N LEU A 250 -9.77 27.99 -14.29
CA LEU A 250 -8.66 28.60 -13.55
C LEU A 250 -7.32 28.00 -13.99
N HIS A 251 -7.21 26.67 -14.05
CA HIS A 251 -6.03 25.97 -14.55
C HIS A 251 -5.61 26.44 -15.95
N LYS A 252 -6.55 26.51 -16.90
CA LYS A 252 -6.29 26.99 -18.27
C LYS A 252 -5.78 28.43 -18.30
N ASN A 253 -6.36 29.31 -17.48
CA ASN A 253 -5.93 30.71 -17.39
C ASN A 253 -4.52 30.84 -16.82
N ILE A 254 -4.20 30.05 -15.79
CA ILE A 254 -2.87 30.02 -15.16
C ILE A 254 -1.81 29.61 -16.17
N ILE A 255 -2.05 28.53 -16.94
CA ILE A 255 -1.15 28.09 -18.01
C ILE A 255 -1.00 29.17 -19.09
N ALA A 256 -2.11 29.74 -19.57
CA ALA A 256 -2.09 30.75 -20.63
C ALA A 256 -1.27 31.98 -20.26
N ASN A 257 -1.26 32.35 -18.97
CA ASN A 257 -0.52 33.51 -18.45
C ASN A 257 0.91 33.18 -18.02
N GLY A 258 1.32 31.90 -18.04
CA GLY A 258 2.62 31.46 -17.53
C GLY A 258 2.77 31.63 -16.01
N GLU A 259 1.64 31.65 -15.30
CA GLU A 259 1.56 31.76 -13.84
C GLU A 259 1.49 30.37 -13.21
N TYR A 260 1.60 30.29 -11.88
CA TYR A 260 1.43 29.05 -11.11
C TYR A 260 0.74 29.34 -9.78
N LEU A 261 -0.04 28.38 -9.28
CA LEU A 261 -0.45 28.41 -7.87
C LEU A 261 0.78 28.10 -7.03
N ARG A 262 0.93 28.84 -5.93
CA ARG A 262 2.10 28.73 -5.06
C ARG A 262 1.67 28.52 -3.63
N ASN A 263 2.47 27.76 -2.93
CA ASN A 263 2.33 27.52 -1.52
C ASN A 263 3.54 28.14 -0.80
N ILE A 264 3.54 28.18 0.53
CA ILE A 264 4.63 28.73 1.35
C ILE A 264 5.97 28.05 1.07
N ASN A 265 5.94 26.77 0.68
CA ASN A 265 7.14 26.01 0.34
C ASN A 265 7.56 26.13 -1.14
N GLU A 266 6.92 27.00 -1.92
CA GLU A 266 7.17 27.24 -3.34
C GLU A 266 7.06 25.99 -4.25
N TYR A 267 6.18 25.05 -3.90
CA TYR A 267 5.81 23.93 -4.75
C TYR A 267 5.14 24.43 -6.03
N ASN A 268 5.44 23.73 -7.14
CA ASN A 268 4.82 23.96 -8.42
C ASN A 268 3.41 23.33 -8.45
N ILE A 269 2.40 24.07 -8.00
CA ILE A 269 1.01 23.58 -7.99
C ILE A 269 0.36 23.94 -9.31
N THR A 270 -0.07 22.91 -10.02
CA THR A 270 -0.54 23.04 -11.40
C THR A 270 -2.02 22.76 -11.54
N LEU A 271 -2.63 21.98 -10.64
CA LEU A 271 -3.95 21.37 -10.85
C LEU A 271 -3.97 20.51 -12.13
N GLU A 272 -2.81 19.96 -12.50
CA GLU A 272 -2.68 19.08 -13.65
C GLU A 272 -3.61 17.87 -13.42
N ASN A 273 -4.50 17.63 -14.39
CA ASN A 273 -5.56 16.63 -14.37
C ASN A 273 -6.88 16.96 -13.65
N ILE A 274 -7.15 18.23 -13.30
CA ILE A 274 -8.47 18.60 -12.76
C ILE A 274 -9.63 18.21 -13.70
N ASP A 275 -9.43 18.32 -15.02
CA ASP A 275 -10.40 17.89 -16.05
C ASP A 275 -10.71 16.37 -15.99
N ASN A 276 -9.78 15.56 -15.48
CA ASN A 276 -9.93 14.10 -15.37
C ASN A 276 -10.63 13.67 -14.08
N PHE A 277 -11.00 14.59 -13.18
CA PHE A 277 -11.58 14.24 -11.88
C PHE A 277 -12.82 13.34 -11.99
N ARG A 278 -13.69 13.63 -12.97
CA ARG A 278 -14.88 12.81 -13.27
C ARG A 278 -14.53 11.43 -13.79
N TYR A 279 -13.51 11.37 -14.66
CA TYR A 279 -13.02 10.11 -15.19
C TYR A 279 -12.47 9.21 -14.08
N TYR A 280 -11.73 9.77 -13.11
CA TYR A 280 -11.19 9.00 -11.99
C TYR A 280 -12.24 8.37 -11.08
N ASN A 281 -13.42 8.99 -10.97
CA ASN A 281 -14.52 8.49 -10.14
C ASN A 281 -15.58 7.73 -10.95
N ASN A 282 -15.36 7.50 -12.25
CA ASN A 282 -16.31 6.75 -13.06
C ASN A 282 -16.25 5.25 -12.75
N LYS A 283 -17.31 4.53 -13.13
CA LYS A 283 -17.44 3.10 -12.88
C LYS A 283 -16.28 2.28 -13.47
N GLU A 284 -15.88 2.55 -14.70
CA GLU A 284 -14.82 1.81 -15.41
C GLU A 284 -13.46 1.92 -14.70
N THR A 285 -13.08 3.12 -14.26
CA THR A 285 -11.81 3.34 -13.54
C THR A 285 -11.84 2.67 -12.17
N ILE A 286 -12.97 2.73 -11.46
CA ILE A 286 -13.17 2.07 -10.17
C ILE A 286 -13.10 0.54 -10.33
N GLU A 287 -13.72 -0.03 -11.36
CA GLU A 287 -13.68 -1.46 -11.65
C GLU A 287 -12.25 -1.91 -11.96
N LYS A 288 -11.50 -1.15 -12.79
CA LYS A 288 -10.09 -1.44 -13.06
C LYS A 288 -9.23 -1.46 -11.78
N CYS A 289 -9.40 -0.46 -10.90
CA CYS A 289 -8.70 -0.44 -9.61
C CYS A 289 -9.04 -1.67 -8.75
N ASN A 290 -10.32 -2.06 -8.71
CA ASN A 290 -10.77 -3.24 -7.98
C ASN A 290 -10.16 -4.53 -8.54
N GLU A 291 -10.09 -4.68 -9.87
CA GLU A 291 -9.51 -5.84 -10.54
C GLU A 291 -8.02 -6.01 -10.22
N GLU A 292 -7.23 -4.93 -10.29
CA GLU A 292 -5.79 -4.98 -9.95
C GLU A 292 -5.56 -5.36 -8.48
N ILE A 293 -6.40 -4.86 -7.56
CA ILE A 293 -6.32 -5.25 -6.15
C ILE A 293 -6.72 -6.71 -5.97
N GLU A 294 -7.76 -7.18 -6.64
CA GLU A 294 -8.19 -8.57 -6.54
C GLU A 294 -7.14 -9.53 -7.09
N ASP A 295 -6.45 -9.17 -8.17
CA ASP A 295 -5.36 -9.97 -8.72
C ASP A 295 -4.23 -10.17 -7.69
N VAL A 296 -3.87 -9.10 -6.96
CA VAL A 296 -2.93 -9.18 -5.84
C VAL A 296 -3.47 -10.02 -4.68
N THR A 297 -4.72 -9.80 -4.25
CA THR A 297 -5.24 -10.43 -3.02
C THR A 297 -5.58 -11.91 -3.21
N ARG A 298 -5.77 -12.39 -4.45
CA ARG A 298 -5.90 -13.83 -4.75
C ARG A 298 -4.68 -14.65 -4.30
N PHE A 299 -3.49 -14.05 -4.23
CA PHE A 299 -2.29 -14.71 -3.73
C PHE A 299 -2.38 -15.10 -2.25
N THR A 300 -3.34 -14.57 -1.48
CA THR A 300 -3.60 -15.02 -0.10
C THR A 300 -3.90 -16.53 -0.05
N ILE A 301 -4.53 -17.11 -1.08
CA ILE A 301 -4.79 -18.55 -1.17
C ILE A 301 -3.48 -19.35 -1.28
N VAL A 302 -2.56 -18.88 -2.14
CA VAL A 302 -1.25 -19.51 -2.32
C VAL A 302 -0.46 -19.50 -1.01
N TYR A 303 -0.59 -18.42 -0.23
CA TYR A 303 0.05 -18.35 1.08
C TYR A 303 -0.50 -19.33 2.10
N PHE A 304 -1.82 -19.55 2.14
CA PHE A 304 -2.37 -20.60 2.99
C PHE A 304 -1.74 -21.96 2.67
N ILE A 305 -1.50 -22.27 1.39
CA ILE A 305 -0.81 -23.49 0.98
C ILE A 305 0.63 -23.53 1.50
N ILE A 306 1.38 -22.42 1.42
CA ILE A 306 2.75 -22.35 1.94
C ILE A 306 2.80 -22.58 3.45
N LEU A 307 1.82 -22.08 4.21
CA LEU A 307 1.76 -22.24 5.67
C LEU A 307 1.61 -23.71 6.10
N PHE A 308 1.11 -24.61 5.24
CA PHE A 308 1.03 -26.04 5.56
C PHE A 308 2.40 -26.67 5.82
N PHE A 309 3.44 -26.20 5.13
CA PHE A 309 4.77 -26.80 5.26
C PHE A 309 5.41 -26.59 6.64
N PRO A 310 5.51 -25.36 7.21
CA PRO A 310 6.01 -25.20 8.57
C PRO A 310 5.12 -25.87 9.62
N ILE A 311 3.79 -25.92 9.41
CA ILE A 311 2.87 -26.67 10.29
C ILE A 311 3.19 -28.17 10.26
N TYR A 312 3.41 -28.73 9.07
CA TYR A 312 3.78 -30.13 8.91
C TYR A 312 5.13 -30.43 9.58
N MET A 313 6.13 -29.57 9.38
CA MET A 313 7.43 -29.73 10.04
C MET A 313 7.33 -29.64 11.56
N LEU A 314 6.53 -28.72 12.09
CA LEU A 314 6.24 -28.65 13.52
C LEU A 314 5.62 -29.95 14.04
N SER A 315 4.67 -30.55 13.30
CA SER A 315 4.06 -31.83 13.66
C SER A 315 5.09 -32.96 13.73
N GLN A 316 5.94 -33.08 12.72
CA GLN A 316 6.97 -34.12 12.69
C GLN A 316 8.01 -33.91 13.80
N ALA A 317 8.50 -32.67 13.98
CA ALA A 317 9.54 -32.36 14.96
C ALA A 317 9.06 -32.49 16.41
N SER A 318 7.82 -32.10 16.69
CA SER A 318 7.22 -32.20 18.03
C SER A 318 6.58 -33.56 18.34
N LYS A 319 6.54 -34.48 17.35
CA LYS A 319 5.80 -35.75 17.43
C LYS A 319 4.34 -35.56 17.83
N SER A 320 3.75 -34.43 17.43
CA SER A 320 2.38 -34.05 17.74
C SER A 320 1.47 -34.25 16.54
N ASN A 321 0.17 -34.37 16.80
CA ASN A 321 -0.82 -34.49 15.75
C ASN A 321 -0.87 -33.20 14.90
N PHE A 322 -0.72 -33.36 13.59
CA PHE A 322 -0.82 -32.29 12.61
C PHE A 322 -2.09 -31.46 12.79
N THR A 323 -3.24 -32.11 12.99
CA THR A 323 -4.53 -31.44 13.16
C THR A 323 -4.53 -30.51 14.37
N THR A 324 -3.91 -30.92 15.48
CA THR A 324 -3.82 -30.09 16.68
C THR A 324 -3.00 -28.84 16.45
N ILE A 325 -1.84 -28.96 15.80
CA ILE A 325 -0.99 -27.80 15.49
C ILE A 325 -1.69 -26.88 14.50
N ALA A 326 -2.31 -27.43 13.45
CA ALA A 326 -3.05 -26.64 12.47
C ALA A 326 -4.18 -25.81 13.11
N VAL A 327 -4.95 -26.40 14.03
CA VAL A 327 -6.02 -25.68 14.77
C VAL A 327 -5.43 -24.54 15.61
N ILE A 328 -4.34 -24.80 16.35
CA ILE A 328 -3.65 -23.74 17.12
C ILE A 328 -3.18 -22.63 16.20
N THR A 329 -2.57 -22.96 15.06
CA THR A 329 -2.12 -21.98 14.08
C THR A 329 -3.27 -21.13 13.54
N ILE A 330 -4.42 -21.74 13.22
CA ILE A 330 -5.61 -21.00 12.76
C ILE A 330 -6.08 -20.01 13.82
N ILE A 331 -6.16 -20.43 15.09
CA ILE A 331 -6.57 -19.54 16.18
C ILE A 331 -5.61 -18.36 16.32
N VAL A 332 -4.30 -18.63 16.34
CA VAL A 332 -3.26 -17.59 16.40
C VAL A 332 -3.39 -16.64 15.21
N PHE A 333 -3.55 -17.18 14.00
CA PHE A 333 -3.71 -16.40 12.79
C PHE A 333 -4.91 -15.44 12.84
N VAL A 334 -6.07 -15.91 13.28
CA VAL A 334 -7.28 -15.08 13.45
C VAL A 334 -7.04 -13.96 14.46
N LEU A 335 -6.36 -14.24 15.57
CA LEU A 335 -6.01 -13.23 16.58
C LEU A 335 -5.06 -12.16 15.99
N PHE A 336 -4.06 -12.56 15.23
CA PHE A 336 -3.13 -11.63 14.56
C PHE A 336 -3.85 -10.72 13.55
N ILE A 337 -4.73 -11.28 12.71
CA ILE A 337 -5.55 -10.49 11.77
C ILE A 337 -6.41 -9.49 12.53
N SER A 338 -7.14 -9.96 13.54
CA SER A 338 -8.06 -9.12 14.31
C SER A 338 -7.32 -7.97 14.99
N GLY A 339 -6.18 -8.26 15.63
CA GLY A 339 -5.33 -7.25 16.26
C GLY A 339 -4.75 -6.25 15.25
N TYR A 340 -4.32 -6.73 14.08
CA TYR A 340 -3.80 -5.87 13.02
C TYR A 340 -4.85 -4.92 12.45
N ILE A 341 -6.07 -5.42 12.17
CA ILE A 341 -7.18 -4.59 11.69
C ILE A 341 -7.54 -3.51 12.72
N VAL A 342 -7.63 -3.86 14.01
CA VAL A 342 -7.93 -2.90 15.07
C VAL A 342 -6.84 -1.83 15.14
N LYS A 343 -5.56 -2.23 15.14
CA LYS A 343 -4.44 -1.29 15.16
C LYS A 343 -4.50 -0.30 13.99
N LYS A 344 -4.69 -0.80 12.76
CA LYS A 344 -4.73 0.04 11.56
C LYS A 344 -5.95 0.97 11.47
N LYS A 345 -7.01 0.72 12.25
CA LYS A 345 -8.15 1.64 12.38
C LYS A 345 -7.94 2.74 13.43
N LEU A 346 -7.02 2.54 14.37
CA LEU A 346 -6.71 3.50 15.43
C LEU A 346 -5.58 4.48 15.03
N GLU A 347 -4.74 4.08 14.07
CA GLU A 347 -3.80 4.94 13.34
C GLU A 347 -4.54 5.79 12.29
#